data_AF-A0A848WJU6-F1
#
_entry.id   AF-A0A848WJU6-F1
#
_cell.length_a   1.000
_cell.length_b   1.000
_cell.length_c   1.000
_cell.angle_alpha   90.00
_cell.angle_beta   90.00
_cell.angle_gamma   90.00
#
_symmetry.space_group_name_H-M   'P 1'
#
loop_
_entity.id
_entity.type
_entity.pdbx_description
1 polymer ?
#
loop_
_entity_poly.entity_id
_entity_poly.type
_entity_poly.pdbx_seq_one_letter_code
_entity_poly.pdbx_strand_id
1 'polypeptide(L)' 'MIGKLSGRIDARGTDHVLIDVGGVGYVVHVSERTLA' A
#
# COMPACT_ATOMS: atom_id res chain seq x y z
N MET A 1 8.28 -9.90 10.47
CA MET A 1 8.37 -8.47 10.82
C MET A 1 8.73 -7.71 9.55
N ILE A 2 7.99 -6.67 9.17
CA ILE A 2 8.20 -5.90 7.93
C ILE A 2 8.46 -4.44 8.30
N GLY A 3 9.59 -3.88 7.87
CA GLY A 3 9.97 -2.49 8.17
C GLY A 3 9.67 -1.48 7.04
N LYS A 4 9.57 -1.95 5.80
CA LYS A 4 9.29 -1.13 4.61
C LYS A 4 8.76 -2.01 3.47
N LEU A 5 7.90 -1.43 2.64
CA LEU A 5 7.55 -1.95 1.31
C LEU A 5 7.95 -0.92 0.25
N SER A 6 8.49 -1.39 -0.87
CA SER A 6 8.78 -0.60 -2.06
C SER A 6 8.18 -1.32 -3.26
N GLY A 7 7.32 -0.67 -4.02
CA GLY A 7 6.58 -1.31 -5.10
C GLY A 7 5.68 -0.32 -5.84
N ARG A 8 4.75 -0.84 -6.63
CA ARG A 8 3.76 -0.04 -7.36
C ARG A 8 2.44 -0.02 -6.60
N ILE A 9 1.78 1.14 -6.54
CA ILE A 9 0.40 1.19 -6.07
C ILE A 9 -0.51 0.69 -7.19
N ASP A 10 -1.17 -0.44 -6.95
CA ASP A 10 -2.09 -1.06 -7.91
C ASP A 10 -3.54 -0.60 -7.69
N ALA A 11 -3.93 -0.28 -6.44
CA ALA A 11 -5.24 0.26 -6.12
C ALA A 11 -5.20 1.17 -4.88
N ARG A 12 -6.18 2.08 -4.77
CA ARG A 12 -6.41 2.93 -3.59
C ARG A 12 -7.83 2.68 -3.06
N GLY A 13 -7.94 2.37 -1.78
CA GLY A 13 -9.19 2.30 -1.03
C GLY A 13 -9.43 3.59 -0.24
N THR A 14 -10.40 3.56 0.67
CA THR A 14 -10.75 4.70 1.54
C THR A 14 -9.79 4.90 2.70
N ASP A 15 -9.12 3.85 3.17
CA ASP A 15 -8.22 3.84 4.34
C ASP A 15 -6.94 3.02 4.10
N HIS A 16 -6.73 2.54 2.87
CA HIS A 16 -5.63 1.65 2.52
C HIS A 16 -5.20 1.79 1.07
N VAL A 17 -4.04 1.24 0.76
CA VAL A 17 -3.54 1.05 -0.61
C VAL A 17 -3.16 -0.40 -0.84
N LEU A 18 -3.33 -0.87 -2.08
CA LEU A 18 -2.75 -2.13 -2.55
C LEU A 18 -1.41 -1.83 -3.19
N ILE A 19 -0.34 -2.40 -2.64
CA ILE A 19 1.02 -2.27 -3.18
C ILE A 19 1.45 -3.62 -3.75
N ASP A 20 1.74 -3.65 -5.05
CA ASP A 20 2.43 -4.76 -5.68
C ASP A 20 3.93 -4.65 -5.45
N VAL A 21 4.49 -5.66 -4.77
CA VAL A 21 5.92 -5.81 -4.53
C VAL A 21 6.37 -7.11 -5.18
N GLY A 22 6.76 -7.04 -6.45
CA GLY A 22 7.33 -8.17 -7.18
C GLY A 22 6.32 -9.29 -7.48
N GLY A 23 5.05 -8.96 -7.73
CA GLY A 23 3.97 -9.91 -7.98
C GLY A 23 3.19 -10.31 -6.73
N VAL A 24 3.50 -9.72 -5.57
CA VAL A 24 2.80 -9.96 -4.30
C VAL A 24 2.04 -8.70 -3.89
N GLY A 25 0.72 -8.82 -3.78
CA GLY A 25 -0.15 -7.73 -3.35
C GLY A 25 -0.21 -7.57 -1.83
N TYR A 26 0.17 -6.40 -1.33
CA TYR A 26 0.09 -6.01 0.08
C TYR A 26 -1.00 -4.97 0.29
N VAL A 27 -1.96 -5.25 1.16
CA VAL A 27 -2.90 -4.23 1.65
C VAL A 27 -2.25 -3.48 2.80
N VAL A 28 -2.04 -2.18 2.64
CA VAL A 28 -1.39 -1.32 3.64
C VAL A 28 -2.34 -0.22 4.06
N HIS A 29 -2.76 -0.25 5.33
CA HIS A 29 -3.56 0.84 5.92
C HIS A 29 -2.68 2.06 6.14
N VAL A 30 -3.18 3.22 5.72
CA VAL A 30 -2.46 4.49 5.82
C VAL A 30 -3.42 5.60 6.23
N SER A 31 -2.88 6.67 6.80
CA SER A 31 -3.70 7.83 7.17
C SER A 31 -4.28 8.54 5.95
N GLU A 32 -5.38 9.27 6.14
CA GLU A 32 -5.98 10.10 5.09
C GLU A 32 -4.98 11.08 4.47
N ARG A 33 -4.08 11.66 5.27
CA ARG A 33 -2.97 12.53 4.80
C ARG A 33 -2.08 11.83 3.76
N THR A 34 -1.88 10.53 3.88
CA THR A 34 -1.07 9.73 2.96
C THR A 34 -1.85 9.35 1.69
N LEU A 35 -3.18 9.32 1.76
CA LEU A 35 -4.04 9.04 0.61
C LEU A 35 -4.31 10.27 -0.28
N ALA A 36 -4.22 11.47 0.30
CA ALA A 36 -4.39 12.77 -0.36
C ALA A 36 -3.40 12.98 -1.53
#